data_AF-A0A817KPC6-F1
#
_entry.id   AF-A0A817KPC6-F1
#
_cell.length_a   1.000
_cell.length_b   1.000
_cell.length_c   1.000
_cell.angle_alpha   90.00
_cell.angle_beta   90.00
_cell.angle_gamma   90.00
#
_symmetry.space_group_name_H-M   'P 1'
#
loop_
_entity.id
_entity.type
_entity.pdbx_description
1 polymer ?
#
loop_
_entity_poly.entity_id
_entity_poly.type
_entity_poly.pdbx_seq_one_letter_code
_entity_poly.pdbx_strand_id
1 'polypeptide(L)'
;MEELNFEHTAITMYGKPVSLPRLQSWFAEEGLVVKELFQKQKQHVWTAPMRKLKAQLENQLDVKFDYCLVNLYRDGNDHINFHADNEAKDIIASVTLGATRRFVIRHLSCFGKVLTRKRKPLTTPDKKEVI
;
A
#
# COMPACT_ATOMS: atom_id res chain seq x y z
N MET A 1 12.77 -7.99 12.75
CA MET A 1 11.90 -6.78 12.77
C MET A 1 12.70 -5.51 13.04
N GLU A 2 13.84 -5.58 13.75
CA GLU A 2 14.74 -4.42 13.98
C GLU A 2 15.24 -3.74 12.69
N GLU A 3 15.40 -4.48 11.60
CA GLU A 3 15.94 -3.91 10.35
C GLU A 3 15.03 -2.88 9.66
N LEU A 4 13.72 -2.88 9.96
CA LEU A 4 12.75 -2.09 9.20
C LEU A 4 12.40 -0.73 9.82
N ASN A 5 12.87 -0.42 11.03
CA ASN A 5 12.70 0.90 11.68
C ASN A 5 11.27 1.48 11.57
N PHE A 6 10.27 0.72 12.02
CA PHE A 6 8.87 1.15 11.95
C PHE A 6 8.57 2.32 12.88
N GLU A 7 7.87 3.33 12.36
CA GLU A 7 7.49 4.54 13.09
C GLU A 7 5.98 4.75 13.11
N HIS A 8 5.48 5.31 14.21
CA HIS A 8 4.12 5.83 14.29
C HIS A 8 4.05 7.19 13.60
N THR A 9 3.42 7.22 12.43
CA THR A 9 3.29 8.45 11.64
C THR A 9 1.97 9.14 11.95
N ALA A 10 2.01 10.47 12.01
CA ALA A 10 0.82 11.31 12.02
C ALA A 10 0.74 12.08 10.70
N ILE A 11 -0.47 12.23 10.18
CA ILE A 11 -0.77 13.09 9.04
C ILE A 11 -1.69 14.22 9.46
N THR A 12 -1.62 15.36 8.77
CA THR A 12 -2.57 16.45 9.00
C THR A 12 -3.83 16.20 8.20
N MET A 13 -4.95 15.95 8.87
CA MET A 13 -6.28 15.85 8.27
C MET A 13 -7.17 16.96 8.83
N TYR A 14 -7.77 17.76 7.94
CA TYR A 14 -8.64 18.90 8.32
C TYR A 14 -8.00 19.84 9.35
N GLY A 15 -6.70 20.11 9.20
CA GLY A 15 -5.93 20.97 10.11
C GLY A 15 -5.57 20.34 11.45
N LYS A 16 -5.89 19.06 11.70
CA LYS A 16 -5.54 18.34 12.93
C LYS A 16 -4.58 17.19 12.66
N PRO A 17 -3.58 16.95 13.53
CA PRO A 17 -2.75 15.76 13.42
C PRO A 17 -3.57 14.52 13.79
N VAL A 18 -3.53 13.51 12.92
CA VAL A 18 -4.20 12.22 13.11
C VAL A 18 -3.14 11.12 12.97
N SER A 19 -2.96 10.33 14.02
CA SER A 19 -2.12 9.14 13.98
C SER A 19 -2.70 8.11 13.03
N LEU A 20 -1.84 7.55 12.19
CA LEU A 20 -2.24 6.50 11.28
C LEU A 20 -2.46 5.19 12.04
N PRO A 21 -3.52 4.43 11.77
CA PRO A 21 -3.74 3.12 12.35
C PRO A 21 -2.89 2.07 11.60
N ARG A 22 -1.58 2.31 11.54
CA ARG A 22 -0.55 1.41 11.00
C ARG A 22 0.82 1.99 11.31
N LEU A 23 1.83 1.14 11.29
CA LEU A 23 3.23 1.56 11.35
C LEU A 23 3.79 1.69 9.92
N GLN A 24 4.67 2.66 9.72
CA GLN A 24 5.26 2.91 8.40
C GLN A 24 6.77 3.07 8.51
N SER A 25 7.46 2.72 7.42
CA SER A 25 8.88 3.00 7.25
C SER A 25 9.20 3.24 5.77
N TRP A 26 10.07 4.20 5.51
CA TRP A 26 10.43 4.65 4.16
C TRP A 26 11.85 4.22 3.82
N PHE A 27 12.02 3.65 2.64
CA PHE A 27 13.31 3.24 2.12
C PHE A 27 13.59 3.88 0.78
N ALA A 28 14.81 4.38 0.62
CA ALA A 28 15.29 5.01 -0.61
C ALA A 28 16.81 4.83 -0.71
N GLU A 29 17.38 5.12 -1.89
CA GLU A 29 18.83 5.25 -1.99
C GLU A 29 19.33 6.48 -1.22
N GLU A 30 20.57 6.43 -0.77
CA GLU A 30 21.18 7.53 -0.02
C GLU A 30 21.19 8.82 -0.87
N GLY A 31 20.74 9.93 -0.27
CA GLY A 31 20.67 11.23 -0.94
C GLY A 31 19.46 11.45 -1.86
N LEU A 32 18.59 10.45 -2.06
CA LEU A 32 17.36 10.65 -2.82
C LEU A 32 16.35 11.47 -2.00
N VAL A 33 16.25 12.77 -2.27
CA VAL A 33 15.19 13.60 -1.69
C VAL A 33 13.92 13.44 -2.53
N VAL A 34 12.97 12.64 -2.04
CA VAL A 34 11.64 12.53 -2.66
C VAL A 34 10.86 13.81 -2.31
N LYS A 35 10.84 14.75 -3.26
CA LYS A 35 10.35 16.13 -3.04
C LYS A 35 8.85 16.26 -2.72
N GLU A 36 8.06 15.23 -3.01
CA GLU A 36 6.59 15.30 -2.99
C GLU A 36 5.95 14.22 -2.10
N LEU A 37 6.64 13.77 -1.06
CA LEU A 37 5.98 12.89 -0.08
C LEU A 37 5.07 13.71 0.83
N PHE A 38 3.79 13.33 0.90
CA PHE A 38 2.84 13.90 1.87
C PHE A 38 3.24 13.67 3.33
N GLN A 39 4.17 12.74 3.57
CA GLN A 39 4.65 12.36 4.89
C GLN A 39 6.13 12.74 5.05
N LYS A 40 6.41 13.58 6.06
CA LYS A 40 7.78 13.99 6.44
C LYS A 40 8.45 12.96 7.34
N GLN A 41 8.50 11.71 6.91
CA GLN A 41 9.20 10.66 7.66
C GLN A 41 10.68 10.61 7.30
N LYS A 42 11.49 10.10 8.23
CA LYS A 42 12.89 9.80 7.97
C LYS A 42 12.96 8.68 6.92
N GLN A 43 13.80 8.88 5.92
CA GLN A 43 14.11 7.84 4.96
C GLN A 43 15.29 7.01 5.46
N HIS A 44 15.19 5.71 5.28
CA HIS A 44 16.21 4.73 5.60
C HIS A 44 16.86 4.22 4.31
N VAL A 45 18.12 3.84 4.41
CA VAL A 45 18.79 3.14 3.31
C VAL A 45 18.25 1.71 3.23
N TRP A 46 18.02 1.24 2.02
CA TRP A 46 17.59 -0.14 1.78
C TRP A 46 18.46 -1.17 2.48
N THR A 47 17.83 -2.08 3.24
CA THR A 47 18.50 -3.22 3.86
C THR A 47 18.79 -4.31 2.83
N ALA A 48 19.71 -5.22 3.13
CA ALA A 48 20.10 -6.29 2.19
C ALA A 48 18.91 -7.17 1.72
N PRO A 49 17.97 -7.60 2.60
CA PRO A 49 16.78 -8.32 2.16
C PRO A 49 15.89 -7.49 1.21
N MET A 50 15.72 -6.19 1.47
CA MET A 50 14.92 -5.33 0.61
C MET A 50 15.58 -5.09 -0.74
N ARG A 51 16.92 -4.91 -0.79
CA ARG A 51 17.67 -4.82 -2.05
C ARG A 51 17.51 -6.08 -2.89
N LYS A 52 17.51 -7.26 -2.27
CA LYS A 52 17.27 -8.53 -2.96
C LYS A 52 15.87 -8.58 -3.58
N LEU A 53 14.84 -8.24 -2.81
CA LEU A 53 13.46 -8.19 -3.31
C LEU A 53 13.29 -7.15 -4.43
N LYS A 54 13.84 -5.96 -4.25
CA LYS A 54 13.89 -4.90 -5.26
C LYS A 54 14.50 -5.42 -6.56
N ALA A 55 15.70 -5.99 -6.52
CA ALA A 55 16.37 -6.52 -7.71
C ALA A 55 15.55 -7.60 -8.43
N GLN A 56 14.87 -8.48 -7.68
CA GLN A 56 13.98 -9.49 -8.27
C GLN A 56 12.80 -8.85 -9.03
N LEU A 57 12.14 -7.85 -8.42
CA LEU A 57 11.04 -7.13 -9.04
C LEU A 57 11.51 -6.34 -10.27
N GLU A 58 12.64 -5.64 -10.15
CA GLU A 58 13.18 -4.84 -11.26
C GLU A 58 13.54 -5.71 -12.46
N ASN A 59 14.14 -6.89 -12.23
CA ASN A 59 14.49 -7.82 -13.30
C ASN A 59 13.26 -8.47 -13.95
N GLN A 60 12.20 -8.73 -13.19
CA GLN A 60 10.98 -9.37 -13.71
C GLN A 60 10.10 -8.38 -14.48
N LEU A 61 10.06 -7.12 -14.05
CA LEU A 61 9.16 -6.10 -14.59
C LEU A 61 9.84 -5.17 -15.59
N ASP A 62 11.17 -5.21 -15.71
CA ASP A 62 11.99 -4.28 -16.48
C ASP A 62 11.73 -2.81 -16.09
N VAL A 63 11.61 -2.57 -14.78
CA VAL A 63 11.28 -1.26 -14.18
C VAL A 63 12.26 -0.98 -13.04
N LYS A 64 12.58 0.29 -12.80
CA LYS A 64 13.37 0.72 -11.63
C LYS A 64 12.47 1.31 -10.57
N PHE A 65 12.75 0.98 -9.30
CA PHE A 65 12.03 1.52 -8.15
C PHE A 65 12.94 2.44 -7.35
N ASP A 66 12.53 3.70 -7.16
CA ASP A 66 13.35 4.70 -6.46
C ASP A 66 13.20 4.61 -4.94
N TYR A 67 12.00 4.26 -4.47
CA TYR A 67 11.66 4.20 -3.06
C TYR A 67 10.69 3.05 -2.74
N CYS A 68 10.58 2.71 -1.46
CA CYS A 68 9.60 1.77 -0.94
C CYS A 68 9.01 2.31 0.36
N LEU A 69 7.67 2.31 0.43
CA LEU A 69 6.92 2.52 1.66
C LEU A 69 6.49 1.15 2.21
N VAL A 70 7.00 0.80 3.38
CA VAL A 70 6.60 -0.42 4.09
C VAL A 70 5.47 -0.07 5.06
N ASN A 71 4.35 -0.77 4.95
CA ASN A 71 3.23 -0.66 5.89
C ASN A 71 3.15 -1.93 6.74
N LEU A 72 3.16 -1.78 8.07
CA LEU A 72 2.93 -2.87 9.02
C LEU A 72 1.55 -2.72 9.66
N TYR A 73 0.68 -3.68 9.36
CA TYR A 73 -0.66 -3.82 9.94
C TYR A 73 -0.62 -4.88 11.04
N ARG A 74 -0.50 -4.43 12.29
CA ARG A 74 -0.23 -5.30 13.45
C ARG A 74 -1.35 -6.32 13.69
N ASP A 75 -2.59 -5.89 13.50
CA ASP A 75 -3.79 -6.71 13.67
C ASP A 75 -4.90 -6.28 12.67
N GLY A 76 -6.14 -6.72 12.92
CA GLY A 76 -7.30 -6.37 12.10
C GLY A 76 -7.87 -4.97 12.35
N ASN A 77 -7.36 -4.23 13.35
CA ASN A 77 -7.74 -2.86 13.65
C ASN A 77 -6.90 -1.85 12.85
N ASP A 78 -5.67 -2.23 12.49
CA ASP A 78 -4.83 -1.44 11.60
C ASP A 78 -5.37 -1.45 10.15
N HIS A 79 -5.48 -0.29 9.54
CA HIS A 79 -6.07 -0.14 8.21
C HIS A 79 -5.58 1.11 7.45
N ILE A 80 -6.02 1.23 6.21
CA ILE A 80 -5.86 2.42 5.40
C ILE A 80 -7.20 2.74 4.74
N ASN A 81 -7.61 4.01 4.79
CA ASN A 81 -8.83 4.47 4.14
C ASN A 81 -8.63 4.56 2.63
N PHE A 82 -9.72 4.68 1.87
CA PHE A 82 -9.63 4.92 0.43
C PHE A 82 -8.77 6.16 0.14
N HIS A 83 -7.74 5.97 -0.68
CA HIS A 83 -6.82 6.98 -1.16
C HIS A 83 -6.33 6.59 -2.56
N ALA A 84 -5.64 7.51 -3.22
CA ALA A 84 -4.89 7.27 -4.44
C ALA A 84 -3.46 7.76 -4.20
N ASP A 85 -2.48 6.98 -4.64
CA ASP A 85 -1.05 7.30 -4.54
C ASP A 85 -0.67 8.26 -5.67
N ASN A 86 -1.06 9.52 -5.53
CA ASN A 86 -0.87 10.55 -6.56
C ASN A 86 0.60 11.00 -6.68
N GLU A 87 1.47 10.59 -5.76
CA GLU A 87 2.90 10.88 -5.75
C GLU A 87 3.69 9.90 -6.63
N ALA A 88 3.10 8.74 -6.94
CA ALA A 88 3.69 7.77 -7.83
C ALA A 88 3.59 8.24 -9.28
N LYS A 89 4.72 8.18 -9.99
CA LYS A 89 4.80 8.72 -11.37
C LYS A 89 4.29 7.74 -12.43
N ASP A 90 4.48 6.43 -12.24
CA ASP A 90 4.11 5.41 -13.23
C ASP A 90 3.64 4.10 -12.61
N ILE A 91 4.58 3.28 -12.10
CA ILE A 91 4.34 1.89 -11.72
C ILE A 91 4.53 1.70 -10.21
N ILE A 92 3.52 1.11 -9.57
CA ILE A 92 3.59 0.70 -8.16
C ILE A 92 3.60 -0.83 -8.10
N ALA A 93 4.65 -1.40 -7.50
CA ALA A 93 4.69 -2.81 -7.14
C ALA A 93 4.30 -2.99 -5.67
N SER A 94 3.25 -3.78 -5.40
CA SER A 94 2.81 -4.09 -4.04
C SER A 94 3.11 -5.54 -3.68
N VAL A 95 3.90 -5.75 -2.63
CA VAL A 95 4.23 -7.07 -2.08
C VAL A 95 3.66 -7.17 -0.68
N THR A 96 2.91 -8.24 -0.40
CA THR A 96 2.31 -8.49 0.91
C THR A 96 2.91 -9.74 1.54
N LEU A 97 3.29 -9.66 2.82
CA LEU A 97 3.85 -10.76 3.60
C LEU A 97 3.05 -10.92 4.91
N GLY A 98 2.89 -12.16 5.38
CA GLY A 98 2.18 -12.47 6.62
C GLY A 98 0.69 -12.71 6.42
N ALA A 99 -0.14 -12.18 7.32
CA ALA A 99 -1.57 -12.47 7.35
C ALA A 99 -2.32 -11.88 6.13
N THR A 100 -3.24 -12.65 5.57
CA THR A 100 -4.11 -12.19 4.46
C THR A 100 -4.97 -10.99 4.88
N ARG A 101 -5.08 -10.00 3.98
CA ARG A 101 -5.88 -8.78 4.16
C ARG A 101 -6.70 -8.53 2.89
N ARG A 102 -7.83 -7.85 3.04
CA ARG A 102 -8.67 -7.47 1.90
C ARG A 102 -8.12 -6.19 1.26
N PHE A 103 -7.73 -6.26 0.00
CA PHE A 103 -7.38 -5.08 -0.81
C PHE A 103 -8.59 -4.69 -1.67
N VAL A 104 -9.09 -3.47 -1.52
CA VAL A 104 -10.31 -3.00 -2.18
C VAL A 104 -10.00 -1.81 -3.08
N ILE A 105 -10.22 -1.99 -4.38
CA ILE A 105 -10.07 -0.92 -5.38
C ILE A 105 -11.45 -0.32 -5.67
N ARG A 106 -11.51 1.01 -5.75
CA ARG A 106 -12.72 1.76 -6.11
C ARG A 106 -12.40 2.76 -7.20
N HIS A 107 -13.19 2.76 -8.27
CA HIS A 107 -13.06 3.76 -9.32
C HIS A 107 -13.43 5.16 -8.78
N LEU A 108 -12.67 6.20 -9.16
CA LEU A 108 -12.88 7.57 -8.69
C LEU A 108 -14.29 8.11 -9.01
N SER A 109 -14.88 7.72 -10.15
CA SER A 109 -16.26 8.09 -10.53
C SER A 109 -17.34 7.54 -9.59
N CYS A 110 -16.99 6.61 -8.71
CA CYS A 110 -17.89 6.08 -7.69
C CYS A 110 -17.81 6.85 -6.38
N PHE A 111 -16.86 7.79 -6.20
CA PHE A 111 -16.73 8.57 -4.97
C PHE A 111 -18.02 9.41 -4.72
N GLY A 112 -18.51 9.44 -3.49
CA GLY A 112 -19.78 10.11 -3.13
C GLY A 112 -21.07 9.41 -3.57
N LYS A 113 -21.00 8.37 -4.41
CA LYS A 113 -22.18 7.57 -4.80
C LYS A 113 -22.41 6.45 -3.78
N VAL A 114 -23.63 6.36 -3.26
CA VAL A 114 -24.10 5.16 -2.56
C VAL A 114 -24.15 4.03 -3.60
N LEU A 115 -23.27 3.04 -3.46
CA LEU A 115 -23.38 1.82 -4.25
C LEU A 115 -24.62 1.06 -3.75
N THR A 116 -25.78 1.33 -4.36
CA THR A 116 -26.96 0.51 -4.17
C THR A 116 -26.66 -0.83 -4.82
N ARG A 117 -26.25 -1.81 -4.01
CA ARG A 117 -26.10 -3.18 -4.47
C ARG A 117 -27.49 -3.69 -4.80
N LYS A 118 -27.92 -3.59 -6.07
CA LYS A 118 -29.02 -4.42 -6.57
C LYS A 118 -28.51 -5.86 -6.48
N ARG A 119 -28.79 -6.52 -5.36
CA ARG A 119 -28.58 -7.97 -5.23
C ARG A 119 -29.45 -8.60 -6.33
N LYS A 120 -28.83 -9.04 -7.44
CA LYS A 120 -29.46 -10.06 -8.26
C LYS A 120 -29.60 -11.29 -7.35
N PRO A 121 -30.79 -11.87 -7.20
CA PRO A 121 -30.94 -13.11 -6.45
C PRO A 121 -29.97 -14.14 -7.02
N LEU A 122 -29.36 -14.91 -6.12
CA LEU A 122 -28.46 -15.99 -6.47
C LEU A 122 -29.29 -17.01 -7.26
N THR A 123 -29.23 -16.98 -8.58
CA THR A 123 -29.70 -18.11 -9.38
C THR A 123 -28.75 -19.25 -9.09
N THR A 124 -29.28 -20.32 -8.51
CA THR A 124 -28.57 -21.58 -8.30
C THR A 124 -27.83 -21.98 -9.58
N PRO A 125 -26.55 -22.36 -9.53
CA PRO A 125 -25.87 -22.89 -10.69
C PRO A 125 -26.54 -24.22 -11.07
N ASP A 126 -26.88 -24.37 -12.35
CA ASP A 126 -27.19 -25.68 -12.91
C ASP A 126 -25.97 -26.59 -12.69
N LYS A 127 -26.21 -27.76 -12.10
CA LYS A 127 -25.20 -28.80 -11.96
C LYS A 127 -24.82 -29.30 -13.35
N LYS A 128 -23.69 -28.83 -13.88
CA LYS A 128 -22.86 -29.33 -15.02
C LYS A 128 -21.85 -28.20 -15.27
N GLU A 129 -20.53 -28.36 -15.19
CA GLU A 129 -19.65 -29.44 -15.62
C GLU A 129 -18.40 -29.49 -14.73
N VAL A 130 -17.86 -30.70 -14.61
CA VAL A 130 -16.54 -31.00 -14.05
C VAL A 130 -15.52 -30.80 -15.16
N ILE A 131 -14.54 -29.92 -14.96
CA ILE A 131 -13.15 -30.09 -15.39
C ILE A 131 -12.26 -29.54 -14.28
#